data_AF-A0A838DFT2-F1
#
_entry.id   AF-A0A838DFT2-F1
#
_cell.length_a   1.000
_cell.length_b   1.000
_cell.length_c   1.000
_cell.angle_alpha   90.00
_cell.angle_beta   90.00
_cell.angle_gamma   90.00
#
_symmetry.space_group_name_H-M   'P 1'
#
loop_
_entity.id
_entity.type
_entity.pdbx_description
1 polymer ?
#
loop_
_entity_poly.entity_id
_entity_poly.type
_entity_poly.pdbx_seq_one_letter_code
_entity_poly.pdbx_strand_id
1 'polypeptide(L)'
;MRDPSLLNDRQWEIIRPLLPKARRRARGRPRAEERMVLEGILWVLRSGARWRDLPREYPSASTCWRRLQEWEARDDWLRIWRALLGQLDAEGKLNWEEVFLDGSFASAKKGGSAWVKPNVARA
;
A
#
# COMPACT_ATOMS: atom_id res chain seq x y z
N MET A 1 11.58 -0.16 19.70
CA MET A 1 10.27 -0.27 20.39
C MET A 1 9.31 -0.72 19.30
N ARG A 2 8.90 -2.01 19.31
CA ARG A 2 8.04 -2.57 18.27
C ARG A 2 6.70 -1.83 18.36
N ASP A 3 6.29 -1.13 17.30
CA ASP A 3 4.90 -0.66 17.17
C ASP A 3 4.00 -1.91 17.35
N PRO A 4 2.94 -1.88 18.18
CA PRO A 4 1.95 -2.95 18.16
C PRO A 4 1.58 -3.29 16.71
N SER A 5 1.46 -4.59 16.40
CA SER A 5 1.22 -5.05 15.02
C SER A 5 0.08 -4.24 14.41
N LEU A 6 0.37 -3.53 13.31
CA LEU A 6 -0.60 -2.65 12.65
C LEU A 6 -1.85 -3.41 12.19
N LEU A 7 -1.70 -4.72 11.99
CA LEU A 7 -2.79 -5.64 11.70
C LEU A 7 -3.05 -6.53 12.91
N ASN A 8 -4.29 -6.57 13.35
CA ASN A 8 -4.74 -7.62 14.24
C ASN A 8 -4.93 -8.94 13.47
N ASP A 9 -5.01 -10.06 14.19
CA ASP A 9 -5.11 -11.38 13.57
C ASP A 9 -6.38 -11.57 12.74
N ARG A 10 -7.50 -10.96 13.13
CA ARG A 10 -8.76 -11.02 12.37
C ARG A 10 -8.62 -10.35 11.00
N GLN A 11 -8.00 -9.18 10.95
CA GLN A 11 -7.69 -8.49 9.69
C GLN A 11 -6.73 -9.32 8.85
N TRP A 12 -5.70 -9.92 9.47
CA TRP A 12 -4.77 -10.77 8.76
C TRP A 12 -5.44 -11.99 8.13
N GLU A 13 -6.37 -12.65 8.81
CA GLU A 13 -7.11 -13.79 8.26
C GLU A 13 -7.98 -13.42 7.04
N ILE A 14 -8.47 -12.18 6.97
CA ILE A 14 -9.18 -11.66 5.78
C ILE A 14 -8.21 -11.41 4.63
N ILE A 15 -7.03 -10.87 4.94
CA ILE A 15 -6.03 -10.44 3.93
C ILE A 15 -5.27 -11.63 3.35
N ARG A 16 -4.80 -12.55 4.19
CA ARG A 16 -3.96 -13.69 3.81
C ARG A 16 -4.45 -14.47 2.58
N PRO A 17 -5.75 -14.82 2.42
CA PRO A 17 -6.22 -15.55 1.24
C PRO A 17 -6.22 -14.72 -0.05
N LEU A 18 -6.22 -13.39 0.04
CA LEU A 18 -6.18 -12.48 -1.11
C LEU A 18 -4.76 -12.32 -1.67
N LEU A 19 -3.75 -12.69 -0.88
CA LEU A 19 -2.36 -12.59 -1.27
C LEU A 19 -1.96 -13.73 -2.21
N PRO A 20 -1.11 -13.45 -3.22
CA PRO A 20 -0.66 -14.48 -4.14
C PRO A 20 0.15 -15.53 -3.38
N LYS A 21 -0.20 -16.80 -3.59
CA LYS A 21 0.58 -17.92 -3.04
C LYS A 21 2.02 -17.81 -3.55
N ALA A 22 2.97 -17.73 -2.62
CA ALA A 22 4.38 -17.67 -2.97
C ALA A 22 4.74 -18.92 -3.80
N ARG A 23 5.15 -18.71 -5.06
CA ARG A 23 5.73 -19.80 -5.87
C ARG A 23 6.96 -20.32 -5.12
N ARG A 24 6.95 -21.60 -4.76
CA ARG A 24 8.09 -22.26 -4.14
C ARG A 24 9.26 -22.22 -5.12
N ARG A 25 10.29 -21.44 -4.79
CA ARG A 25 11.52 -21.40 -5.60
C ARG A 25 12.38 -22.60 -5.21
N ALA A 26 12.89 -23.31 -6.22
CA ALA A 26 13.80 -24.45 -6.00
C ALA A 26 15.20 -24.02 -5.51
N ARG A 27 15.60 -22.77 -5.77
CA ARG A 27 16.90 -22.21 -5.39
C ARG A 27 16.80 -20.72 -5.01
N GLY A 28 17.76 -20.25 -4.21
CA GLY A 28 17.89 -18.85 -3.76
C GLY A 28 17.32 -18.58 -2.37
N ARG A 29 17.45 -17.33 -1.90
CA ARG A 29 16.93 -16.91 -0.59
C ARG A 29 15.39 -17.07 -0.55
N PRO A 30 14.82 -17.67 0.51
CA PRO A 30 13.37 -17.73 0.68
C PRO A 30 12.72 -16.35 0.62
N ARG A 31 11.47 -16.30 0.16
CA ARG A 31 10.70 -15.04 0.20
C ARG A 31 10.44 -14.67 1.66
N ALA A 32 10.48 -13.36 1.93
CA ALA A 32 10.06 -12.84 3.22
C ALA A 32 8.58 -13.17 3.48
N GLU A 33 8.24 -13.38 4.75
CA GLU A 33 6.88 -13.65 5.20
C GLU A 33 5.94 -12.51 4.79
N GLU A 34 4.77 -12.84 4.24
CA GLU A 34 3.89 -11.84 3.62
C GLU A 34 3.27 -10.88 4.65
N ARG A 35 2.97 -11.33 5.88
CA ARG A 35 2.46 -10.46 6.96
C ARG A 35 3.48 -9.39 7.32
N MET A 36 4.73 -9.81 7.53
CA MET A 36 5.84 -8.91 7.85
C MET A 36 6.11 -7.90 6.73
N VAL A 37 5.97 -8.30 5.47
CA VAL A 37 6.07 -7.38 4.32
C VAL A 37 4.92 -6.37 4.34
N LEU A 38 3.68 -6.83 4.54
CA LEU A 38 2.51 -5.97 4.59
C LEU A 38 2.58 -4.97 5.76
N GLU A 39 2.96 -5.42 6.96
CA GLU A 39 3.16 -4.53 8.11
C GLU A 39 4.24 -3.48 7.83
N GLY A 40 5.34 -3.85 7.16
CA GLY A 40 6.37 -2.89 6.74
C GLY A 40 5.83 -1.85 5.75
N ILE A 41 4.99 -2.26 4.80
CA ILE A 41 4.32 -1.33 3.86
C ILE A 41 3.38 -0.39 4.63
N LEU A 42 2.54 -0.92 5.51
CA LEU A 42 1.59 -0.14 6.30
C LEU A 42 2.30 0.84 7.24
N TRP A 43 3.45 0.47 7.79
CA TRP A 43 4.24 1.37 8.62
C TRP A 43 4.71 2.59 7.81
N VAL A 44 5.21 2.40 6.59
CA VAL A 44 5.58 3.52 5.70
C VAL A 44 4.37 4.39 5.38
N LEU A 45 3.23 3.78 5.03
CA LEU A 45 2.01 4.52 4.67
C LEU A 45 1.43 5.31 5.86
N ARG A 46 1.47 4.74 7.07
CA ARG A 46 0.96 5.39 8.28
C ARG A 46 1.87 6.52 8.77
N SER A 47 3.19 6.33 8.68
CA SER A 47 4.17 7.30 9.18
C SER A 47 4.51 8.39 8.17
N GLY A 48 4.33 8.14 6.87
CA GLY A 48 4.84 9.01 5.80
C GLY A 48 6.38 9.02 5.69
N ALA A 49 7.09 8.13 6.41
CA ALA A 49 8.54 8.08 6.39
C ALA A 49 9.08 7.61 5.04
N ARG A 50 10.37 7.87 4.76
CA ARG A 50 11.00 7.37 3.55
C ARG A 50 11.19 5.86 3.67
N TRP A 51 11.11 5.14 2.56
CA TRP A 51 11.39 3.69 2.52
C TRP A 51 12.74 3.31 3.17
N ARG A 52 13.79 4.12 2.99
CA ARG A 52 15.11 3.89 3.59
C ARG A 52 15.15 3.95 5.12
N ASP A 53 14.13 4.57 5.72
CA ASP A 53 14.01 4.75 7.17
C ASP A 53 13.11 3.67 7.79
N LEU A 54 12.67 2.68 7.00
CA LEU A 54 11.93 1.52 7.48
C LEU A 54 12.75 0.79 8.58
N PRO A 55 12.14 0.53 9.76
CA PRO A 55 12.82 -0.14 10.86
C PRO A 55 13.35 -1.54 10.48
N ARG A 56 14.45 -1.96 11.13
CA ARG A 56 15.20 -3.19 10.76
C ARG A 56 14.47 -4.49 11.11
N GLU A 57 13.44 -4.43 11.95
CA GLU A 57 12.56 -5.55 12.29
C GLU A 57 11.70 -5.99 11.10
N TYR A 58 11.45 -5.11 10.12
CA TYR A 58 10.73 -5.44 8.90
C TYR A 58 11.67 -6.02 7.84
N PRO A 59 11.13 -6.71 6.81
CA PRO A 59 11.88 -7.03 5.61
C PRO A 59 12.45 -5.75 4.99
N SER A 60 13.54 -5.88 4.22
CA SER A 60 14.22 -4.72 3.67
C SER A 60 13.27 -3.82 2.86
N ALA A 61 13.52 -2.50 2.91
CA ALA A 61 12.76 -1.50 2.17
C ALA A 61 12.52 -1.89 0.70
N SER A 62 13.56 -2.36 0.00
CA SER A 62 13.47 -2.82 -1.39
C SER A 62 12.58 -4.06 -1.55
N THR A 63 12.54 -4.94 -0.56
CA THR A 63 11.65 -6.11 -0.55
C THR A 63 10.20 -5.69 -0.41
N CYS A 64 9.90 -4.78 0.53
CA CYS A 64 8.55 -4.26 0.74
C CYS A 64 8.06 -3.48 -0.47
N TRP A 65 8.87 -2.55 -0.99
CA TRP A 65 8.53 -1.77 -2.18
C TRP A 65 8.24 -2.64 -3.40
N ARG A 66 9.15 -3.58 -3.72
CA ARG A 66 8.95 -4.50 -4.85
C ARG A 66 7.69 -5.35 -4.67
N ARG A 67 7.36 -5.72 -3.43
CA ARG A 67 6.16 -6.50 -3.16
C ARG A 67 4.89 -5.68 -3.35
N LEU A 68 4.88 -4.43 -2.87
CA LEU A 68 3.78 -3.51 -3.13
C LEU A 68 3.56 -3.36 -4.63
N GLN A 69 4.61 -3.14 -5.42
CA GLN A 69 4.51 -3.06 -6.88
C GLN A 69 3.97 -4.35 -7.52
N GLU A 70 4.39 -5.53 -7.04
CA GLU A 70 3.87 -6.82 -7.51
C GLU A 70 2.38 -6.99 -7.21
N TRP A 71 1.93 -6.59 -6.01
CA TRP A 71 0.54 -6.67 -5.61
C TRP A 71 -0.35 -5.67 -6.32
N GLU A 72 0.13 -4.44 -6.53
CA GLU A 72 -0.54 -3.41 -7.33
C GLU A 72 -0.74 -3.89 -8.78
N ALA A 73 0.33 -4.40 -9.41
CA ALA A 73 0.28 -4.87 -10.79
C ALA A 73 -0.66 -6.08 -11.02
N ARG A 74 -1.12 -6.73 -9.94
CA ARG A 74 -2.02 -7.89 -9.95
C ARG A 74 -3.41 -7.56 -9.40
N ASP A 75 -3.66 -6.30 -9.05
CA ASP A 75 -4.84 -5.85 -8.30
C ASP A 75 -5.00 -6.50 -6.91
N ASP A 76 -4.01 -7.25 -6.43
CA ASP A 76 -4.05 -7.90 -5.11
C ASP A 76 -4.12 -6.82 -4.01
N TRP A 77 -3.39 -5.71 -4.17
CA TRP A 77 -3.45 -4.57 -3.24
C TRP A 77 -4.86 -3.94 -3.21
N LEU A 78 -5.44 -3.69 -4.38
CA LEU A 78 -6.80 -3.15 -4.50
C LEU A 78 -7.85 -4.08 -3.86
N ARG A 79 -7.70 -5.40 -4.05
CA ARG A 79 -8.58 -6.41 -3.42
C ARG A 79 -8.47 -6.39 -1.90
N ILE A 80 -7.27 -6.28 -1.36
CA ILE A 80 -7.03 -6.16 0.08
C ILE A 80 -7.72 -4.91 0.63
N TRP A 81 -7.52 -3.76 -0.01
CA TRP A 81 -8.15 -2.51 0.39
C TRP A 81 -9.68 -2.61 0.40
N ARG A 82 -10.28 -3.16 -0.67
CA ARG A 82 -11.73 -3.37 -0.76
C ARG A 82 -12.26 -4.35 0.29
N ALA A 83 -11.53 -5.42 0.60
CA ALA A 83 -11.96 -6.39 1.62
C ALA A 83 -12.00 -5.76 3.01
N LEU A 84 -10.99 -4.96 3.36
CA LEU A 84 -10.98 -4.23 4.63
C LEU A 84 -12.04 -3.13 4.68
N LEU A 85 -12.25 -2.42 3.57
CA LEU A 85 -13.32 -1.44 3.45
C LEU A 85 -14.70 -2.08 3.63
N GLY A 86 -14.94 -3.22 2.98
CA GLY A 86 -16.18 -3.99 3.16
C GLY A 86 -16.39 -4.49 4.59
N GLN A 87 -15.32 -4.80 5.32
CA GLN A 87 -15.43 -5.12 6.75
C GLN A 87 -15.88 -3.90 7.56
N LEU A 88 -15.32 -2.72 7.30
CA LEU A 88 -15.73 -1.49 7.97
C LEU A 88 -17.18 -1.12 7.64
N ASP A 89 -17.59 -1.32 6.40
CA ASP A 89 -18.97 -1.13 5.95
C ASP A 89 -19.95 -2.04 6.70
N ALA A 90 -19.66 -3.34 6.74
CA ALA A 90 -20.47 -4.32 7.46
C ALA A 90 -20.54 -4.05 8.98
N GLU A 91 -19.52 -3.39 9.53
CA GLU A 91 -19.48 -2.95 10.94
C GLU A 91 -20.15 -1.56 11.15
N GLY A 92 -20.71 -0.94 10.10
CA GLY A 92 -21.36 0.38 10.17
C GLY A 92 -20.39 1.52 10.47
N LYS A 93 -19.09 1.35 10.17
CA LYS A 93 -18.03 2.30 10.48
C LYS A 93 -17.73 3.27 9.34
N LEU A 94 -18.39 3.11 8.19
CA LEU A 94 -18.26 4.01 7.04
C LEU A 94 -19.49 4.91 6.95
N ASN A 95 -19.26 6.22 6.90
CA ASN A 95 -20.29 7.16 6.50
C ASN A 95 -20.20 7.37 4.98
N TRP A 96 -21.17 6.87 4.23
CA TRP A 96 -21.20 7.00 2.77
C TRP A 96 -21.75 8.34 2.28
N GLU A 97 -22.34 9.15 3.17
CA GLU A 97 -22.83 10.50 2.83
C GLU A 97 -21.68 11.51 2.73
N GLU A 98 -20.52 11.18 3.30
CA GLU A 98 -19.33 12.05 3.34
C GLU A 98 -18.15 11.41 2.61
N VAL A 99 -17.58 12.13 1.65
CA VAL A 99 -16.39 11.69 0.90
C VAL A 99 -15.32 12.76 0.96
N PHE A 100 -14.15 12.41 1.50
CA PHE A 100 -12.96 13.26 1.46
C PHE A 100 -12.09 12.88 0.27
N LEU A 101 -11.95 13.81 -0.68
CA LEU A 101 -11.03 13.68 -1.80
C LEU A 101 -9.73 14.39 -1.43
N ASP A 102 -8.67 13.62 -1.21
CA ASP A 102 -7.30 14.16 -1.11
C ASP A 102 -6.56 13.91 -2.43
N GLY A 103 -5.69 14.85 -2.80
CA GLY A 103 -4.96 14.85 -4.05
C GLY A 103 -3.60 15.51 -3.88
N SER A 104 -2.56 14.86 -4.40
CA SER A 104 -1.21 15.43 -4.43
C SER A 104 -0.85 15.85 -5.84
N PHE A 105 -0.35 17.08 -5.99
CA PHE A 105 0.21 17.56 -7.25
C PHE A 105 1.65 17.06 -7.40
N ALA A 106 1.92 16.29 -8.45
CA ALA A 106 3.28 15.91 -8.83
C ALA A 106 3.66 16.61 -10.13
N SER A 107 4.81 17.30 -10.13
CA SER A 107 5.31 17.94 -11.35
C SER A 107 5.65 16.89 -12.41
N ALA A 108 5.15 17.08 -13.63
CA ALA A 108 5.44 16.20 -14.76
C ALA A 108 6.90 16.36 -15.19
N LYS A 109 7.78 15.47 -14.72
CA LYS A 109 9.24 15.55 -14.97
C LYS A 109 9.66 15.37 -16.44
N LYS A 110 8.74 15.01 -17.35
CA LYS A 110 9.07 14.72 -18.76
C LYS A 110 8.21 15.43 -19.82
N GLY A 111 7.28 16.31 -19.43
CA GLY A 111 6.38 16.98 -20.38
C GLY A 111 5.41 16.00 -21.08
N GLY A 112 4.12 16.33 -21.13
CA GLY A 112 3.20 15.60 -22.01
C GLY A 112 3.51 15.92 -23.46
N SER A 113 3.28 14.98 -24.39
CA SER A 113 3.49 15.21 -25.83
C SER A 113 2.65 16.36 -26.42
N ALA A 114 1.68 16.88 -25.67
CA ALA A 114 0.91 18.06 -26.05
C ALA A 114 0.74 19.01 -24.86
N TRP A 115 1.04 20.29 -25.11
CA TRP A 115 0.76 21.41 -24.22
C TRP A 115 -0.65 21.94 -24.49
N VAL A 116 -1.51 21.95 -23.47
CA VAL A 116 -2.74 22.78 -23.50
C VAL A 116 -2.41 24.09 -22.79
N LYS A 117 -2.78 25.23 -23.38
CA LYS A 117 -2.48 26.55 -22.80
C LYS A 117 -3.23 26.73 -21.48
N PRO A 118 -2.55 27.12 -20.38
CA PRO A 118 -3.25 27.61 -19.20
C PRO A 118 -3.95 28.93 -19.54
N ASN A 119 -5.24 29.04 -19.19
CA ASN A 119 -6.00 30.27 -19.37
C ASN A 119 -5.81 31.16 -18.11
N VAL A 120 -5.16 32.31 -18.35
CA VAL A 120 -5.09 33.62 -17.63
C VAL A 120 -5.80 33.78 -16.27
N ALA A 121 -5.26 34.56 -15.32
CA ALA A 121 -5.09 36.01 -15.45
C ALA A 121 -3.93 36.60 -14.63
N ARG A 122 -3.35 37.69 -15.17
CA ARG A 122 -2.43 38.60 -14.47
C ARG A 122 -3.22 39.65 -13.70
N ALA A 123 -2.83 39.91 -12.45
CA ALA A 123 -2.83 41.21 -11.80
C ALA A 123 -1.71 41.20 -10.73
#